data_AF-A0A182M481-F1
#
_entry.id   AF-A0A182M481-F1
#
_cell.length_a   1.000
_cell.length_b   1.000
_cell.length_c   1.000
_cell.angle_alpha   90.00
_cell.angle_beta   90.00
_cell.angle_gamma   90.00
#
_symmetry.space_group_name_H-M   'P 1'
#
loop_
_entity.id
_entity.type
_entity.pdbx_description
1 polymer ?
#
loop_
_entity_poly.entity_id
_entity_poly.type
_entity_poly.pdbx_seq_one_letter_code
_entity_poly.pdbx_strand_id
1 'polypeptide(L)'
;LTVCRFKNNKPHPWSKDVSSFIVYPEAANQTIYSPRLEENDIGNYSCVLRNETHAIKHEIELRLQDKLDNPMPTFRPKDLVVSVGESARFYCEAFVGNLYLPDATNEIVWNQMFDDHPHNVSDSMQVNVTREEGQIIGSYLSIPNIQAHHYGRYRCQIVSGNSAQKLNLSVLLSPVEVTAMTDTQLSLLVYVMAVLLLVLVIMFVWICWTVQQRTNSKKDNRCSAQFIANNEHENV
;
A
#
# COMPACT_ATOMS: atom_id res chain seq x y z
N LEU A 1 -1.76 -55.46 -21.63
CA LEU A 1 -1.55 -54.57 -20.47
C LEU A 1 -2.84 -54.51 -19.67
N THR A 2 -2.80 -54.92 -18.41
CA THR A 2 -3.95 -54.98 -17.51
C THR A 2 -3.76 -53.97 -16.39
N VAL A 3 -4.80 -53.19 -16.09
CA VAL A 3 -4.81 -52.19 -15.01
C VAL A 3 -5.68 -52.72 -13.88
N CYS A 4 -5.07 -52.96 -12.72
CA CYS A 4 -5.79 -53.33 -11.49
C CYS A 4 -5.77 -52.15 -10.52
N ARG A 5 -6.89 -51.90 -9.85
CA ARG A 5 -7.02 -50.82 -8.86
C ARG A 5 -7.37 -51.39 -7.51
N PHE A 6 -6.78 -50.83 -6.46
CA PHE A 6 -7.07 -51.21 -5.09
C PHE A 6 -7.25 -49.99 -4.21
N LYS A 7 -8.13 -50.11 -3.22
CA LYS A 7 -8.28 -49.16 -2.14
C LYS A 7 -8.10 -49.90 -0.83
N ASN A 8 -7.12 -49.50 -0.01
CA ASN A 8 -6.78 -50.19 1.23
C ASN A 8 -6.72 -51.73 1.01
N ASN A 9 -6.06 -52.14 -0.07
CA ASN A 9 -5.93 -53.52 -0.57
C ASN A 9 -7.23 -54.21 -1.07
N LYS A 10 -8.39 -53.53 -1.08
CA LYS A 10 -9.63 -54.05 -1.69
C LYS A 10 -9.64 -53.78 -3.20
N PRO A 11 -9.80 -54.80 -4.06
CA PRO A 11 -9.81 -54.61 -5.51
C PRO A 11 -11.09 -53.90 -5.98
N HIS A 12 -10.96 -53.08 -7.03
CA HIS A 12 -12.10 -52.52 -7.76
C HIS A 12 -12.87 -53.64 -8.51
N PRO A 13 -14.22 -53.58 -8.65
CA PRO A 13 -15.13 -52.49 -8.29
C PRO A 13 -15.39 -52.36 -6.79
N TRP A 14 -15.41 -51.12 -6.30
CA TRP A 14 -15.69 -50.80 -4.90
C TRP A 14 -17.20 -50.63 -4.68
N SER A 15 -17.70 -51.12 -3.55
CA SER A 15 -19.03 -50.76 -3.06
C SER A 15 -19.01 -49.32 -2.51
N LYS A 16 -20.19 -48.72 -2.34
CA LYS A 16 -20.32 -47.36 -1.76
C LYS A 16 -19.70 -47.25 -0.36
N ASP A 17 -19.74 -48.33 0.43
CA ASP A 17 -19.13 -48.36 1.76
C ASP A 17 -17.59 -48.39 1.71
N VAL A 18 -17.02 -48.78 0.55
CA VAL A 18 -15.58 -48.80 0.33
C VAL A 18 -15.14 -47.51 -0.32
N SER A 19 -15.76 -47.06 -1.41
CA SER A 19 -15.46 -45.78 -2.05
C SER A 19 -16.58 -45.37 -3.00
N SER A 20 -16.82 -44.06 -3.10
CA SER A 20 -17.71 -43.46 -4.10
C SER A 20 -17.06 -43.34 -5.48
N PHE A 21 -15.75 -43.56 -5.59
CA PHE A 21 -14.97 -43.31 -6.80
C PHE A 21 -15.32 -44.29 -7.90
N ILE A 22 -15.51 -43.76 -9.10
CA ILE A 22 -15.81 -44.51 -10.32
C ILE A 22 -14.71 -44.30 -11.35
N VAL A 23 -14.58 -45.25 -12.27
CA VAL A 23 -13.64 -45.14 -13.39
C VAL A 23 -14.18 -44.14 -14.41
N TYR A 24 -13.35 -43.18 -14.81
CA TYR A 24 -13.70 -42.18 -15.82
C TYR A 24 -13.49 -42.74 -17.24
N PRO A 25 -14.56 -43.02 -18.01
CA PRO A 25 -14.44 -43.69 -19.30
C PRO A 25 -13.66 -42.87 -20.34
N GLU A 26 -13.81 -41.55 -20.28
CA GLU A 26 -13.22 -40.60 -21.23
C GLU A 26 -11.70 -40.48 -21.09
N ALA A 27 -11.13 -40.91 -19.95
CA ALA A 27 -9.69 -40.97 -19.73
C ALA A 27 -9.13 -42.39 -19.97
N ALA A 28 -9.61 -43.08 -21.01
CA ALA A 28 -9.22 -44.46 -21.35
C ALA A 28 -9.27 -45.44 -20.16
N ASN A 29 -10.21 -45.22 -19.24
CA ASN A 29 -10.31 -45.97 -17.99
C ASN A 29 -9.03 -45.94 -17.16
N GLN A 30 -8.23 -44.87 -17.20
CA GLN A 30 -7.00 -44.69 -16.41
C GLN A 30 -7.26 -43.89 -15.13
N THR A 31 -8.20 -42.95 -15.18
CA THR A 31 -8.54 -42.06 -14.06
C THR A 31 -9.71 -42.63 -13.24
N ILE A 32 -9.65 -42.48 -11.91
CA ILE A 32 -10.80 -42.60 -11.02
C ILE A 32 -11.21 -41.22 -10.55
N TYR A 33 -12.51 -40.98 -10.42
CA TYR A 33 -13.03 -39.69 -9.99
C TYR A 33 -14.29 -39.87 -9.15
N SER A 34 -14.60 -38.87 -8.35
CA SER A 34 -15.88 -38.74 -7.68
C SER A 34 -16.34 -37.28 -7.75
N PRO A 35 -17.64 -37.02 -8.04
CA PRO A 35 -18.16 -35.67 -8.03
C PRO A 35 -18.21 -35.05 -6.62
N ARG A 36 -18.24 -35.88 -5.57
CA ARG A 36 -18.25 -35.43 -4.17
C ARG A 36 -17.44 -36.41 -3.32
N LEU A 37 -16.53 -35.87 -2.53
CA LEU A 37 -15.77 -36.66 -1.57
C LEU A 37 -16.66 -37.07 -0.40
N GLU A 38 -16.60 -38.35 -0.04
CA GLU A 38 -17.22 -38.91 1.16
C GLU A 38 -16.14 -39.31 2.16
N GLU A 39 -16.48 -39.40 3.46
CA GLU A 39 -15.51 -39.79 4.49
C GLU A 39 -14.90 -41.17 4.22
N ASN A 40 -15.74 -42.10 3.73
CA ASN A 40 -15.30 -43.42 3.33
C ASN A 40 -14.27 -43.37 2.20
N ASP A 41 -14.14 -42.27 1.44
CA ASP A 41 -13.17 -42.13 0.35
C ASP A 41 -11.72 -42.02 0.83
N ILE A 42 -11.48 -41.66 2.08
CA ILE A 42 -10.15 -41.54 2.68
C ILE A 42 -9.40 -42.89 2.62
N GLY A 43 -8.11 -42.83 2.31
CA GLY A 43 -7.22 -43.98 2.36
C GLY A 43 -6.23 -44.07 1.21
N ASN A 44 -5.55 -45.22 1.12
CA ASN A 44 -4.52 -45.46 0.13
C ASN A 44 -5.11 -46.14 -1.12
N TYR A 45 -4.91 -45.51 -2.27
CA TYR A 45 -5.28 -46.02 -3.57
C TYR A 45 -4.04 -46.46 -4.32
N SER A 46 -4.07 -47.67 -4.86
CA SER A 46 -2.99 -48.18 -5.70
C SER A 46 -3.48 -48.60 -7.07
N CYS A 47 -2.66 -48.29 -8.07
CA CYS A 47 -2.81 -48.72 -9.44
C CYS A 47 -1.67 -49.68 -9.78
N VAL A 48 -2.01 -50.89 -10.21
CA VAL A 48 -1.05 -51.91 -10.63
C VAL A 48 -1.22 -52.11 -12.13
N LEU A 49 -0.21 -51.68 -12.88
CA LEU A 49 -0.07 -51.89 -14.31
C LEU A 49 0.71 -53.18 -14.53
N ARG A 50 0.08 -54.18 -15.15
CA ARG A 50 0.70 -55.49 -15.39
C ARG A 50 0.77 -55.81 -16.88
N ASN A 51 1.94 -56.26 -17.31
CA ASN A 51 2.13 -57.00 -18.56
C ASN A 51 2.53 -58.45 -18.24
N GLU A 52 2.76 -59.30 -19.24
CA GLU A 52 3.08 -60.72 -19.05
C GLU A 52 4.32 -60.95 -18.18
N THR A 53 5.28 -60.02 -18.20
CA THR A 53 6.59 -60.16 -17.53
C THR A 53 6.83 -59.16 -16.40
N HIS A 54 6.12 -58.04 -16.35
CA HIS A 54 6.40 -56.95 -15.41
C HIS A 54 5.12 -56.41 -14.77
N ALA A 55 5.21 -55.98 -13.52
CA ALA A 55 4.16 -55.24 -12.83
C ALA A 55 4.76 -53.97 -12.21
N ILE A 56 4.12 -52.83 -12.48
CA ILE A 56 4.46 -51.53 -11.91
C ILE A 56 3.31 -51.14 -11.00
N LYS A 57 3.62 -50.76 -9.76
CA LYS A 57 2.64 -50.30 -8.78
C LYS A 57 2.91 -48.82 -8.47
N HIS A 58 1.85 -48.02 -8.50
CA HIS A 58 1.86 -46.64 -8.02
C HIS A 58 0.80 -46.49 -6.93
N GLU A 59 1.10 -45.73 -5.89
CA GLU A 59 0.23 -45.52 -4.74
C GLU A 59 0.05 -44.03 -4.46
N ILE A 60 -1.17 -43.64 -4.09
CA ILE A 60 -1.51 -42.30 -3.63
C ILE A 60 -2.32 -42.41 -2.36
N GLU A 61 -2.10 -41.52 -1.41
CA GLU A 61 -2.92 -41.42 -0.20
C GLU A 61 -3.89 -40.25 -0.33
N LEU A 62 -5.18 -40.52 -0.19
CA LEU A 62 -6.21 -39.49 -0.08
C LEU A 62 -6.46 -39.20 1.40
N ARG A 63 -6.18 -37.96 1.80
CA ARG A 63 -6.49 -37.43 3.14
C ARG A 63 -7.52 -36.31 3.01
N LEU A 64 -8.39 -36.18 4.01
CA LEU A 64 -9.23 -35.01 4.16
C LEU A 64 -8.59 -34.06 5.16
N GLN A 65 -8.58 -32.78 4.82
CA GLN A 65 -8.32 -31.72 5.77
C GLN A 65 -9.68 -31.20 6.22
N ASP A 66 -9.88 -31.17 7.54
CA ASP A 66 -11.05 -30.51 8.11
C ASP A 66 -11.11 -29.05 7.66
N LYS A 67 -12.30 -28.46 7.74
CA LYS A 67 -12.53 -27.06 7.36
C LYS A 67 -11.45 -26.19 8.00
N LEU A 68 -10.58 -25.64 7.16
CA LEU A 68 -9.48 -24.80 7.59
C LEU A 68 -10.04 -23.54 8.25
N ASP A 69 -9.42 -23.13 9.35
CA ASP A 69 -9.73 -21.85 9.95
C ASP A 69 -9.46 -20.73 8.95
N ASN A 70 -10.34 -19.74 8.94
CA ASN A 70 -10.15 -18.60 8.07
C ASN A 70 -8.89 -17.84 8.50
N PRO A 71 -8.06 -17.34 7.57
CA PRO A 71 -6.91 -16.54 7.92
C PRO A 71 -7.32 -15.36 8.81
N MET A 72 -6.67 -15.23 9.98
CA MET A 72 -6.96 -14.18 10.95
C MET A 72 -5.83 -13.16 10.96
N PRO A 73 -6.12 -11.86 10.75
CA PRO A 73 -5.08 -10.84 10.72
C PRO A 73 -4.44 -10.66 12.09
N THR A 74 -3.14 -10.89 12.18
CA THR A 74 -2.30 -10.60 13.37
C THR A 74 -1.66 -9.22 13.25
N PHE A 75 -1.36 -8.77 12.03
CA PHE A 75 -0.88 -7.42 11.74
C PHE A 75 -1.61 -6.81 10.54
N ARG A 76 -2.20 -5.63 10.74
CA ARG A 76 -2.84 -4.86 9.67
C ARG A 76 -1.89 -3.76 9.18
N PRO A 77 -1.71 -3.61 7.86
CA PRO A 77 -0.95 -2.50 7.31
C PRO A 77 -1.61 -1.17 7.69
N LYS A 78 -0.80 -0.12 7.80
CA LYS A 78 -1.25 1.22 8.17
C LYS A 78 -1.03 2.19 7.03
N ASP A 79 -1.97 3.13 6.88
CA ASP A 79 -1.89 4.16 5.86
C ASP A 79 -0.60 4.96 5.99
N LEU A 80 -0.06 5.34 4.84
CA LEU A 80 1.25 5.95 4.74
C LEU A 80 1.18 7.18 3.83
N VAL A 81 1.86 8.25 4.26
CA VAL A 81 1.98 9.50 3.51
C VAL A 81 3.45 9.70 3.15
N VAL A 82 3.77 9.69 1.86
CA VAL A 82 5.16 9.67 1.35
C VAL A 82 5.27 10.59 0.13
N SER A 83 6.38 11.33 0.03
CA SER A 83 6.65 12.21 -1.09
C SER A 83 7.16 11.45 -2.31
N VAL A 84 7.00 12.02 -3.50
CA VAL A 84 7.65 11.52 -4.73
C VAL A 84 9.17 11.48 -4.50
N GLY A 85 9.83 10.41 -4.96
CA GLY A 85 11.27 10.21 -4.76
C GLY A 85 11.65 9.40 -3.52
N GLU A 86 10.79 9.34 -2.51
CA GLU A 86 11.04 8.59 -1.28
C GLU A 86 10.71 7.10 -1.44
N SER A 87 10.87 6.30 -0.39
CA SER A 87 10.54 4.86 -0.41
C SER A 87 9.39 4.54 0.52
N ALA A 88 8.44 3.72 0.07
CA ALA A 88 7.35 3.22 0.91
C ALA A 88 7.60 1.77 1.32
N ARG A 89 7.16 1.40 2.52
CA ARG A 89 7.15 0.01 2.99
C ARG A 89 5.86 -0.30 3.74
N PHE A 90 5.18 -1.36 3.30
CA PHE A 90 4.03 -1.94 3.99
C PHE A 90 4.36 -3.29 4.59
N TYR A 91 3.61 -3.68 5.61
CA TYR A 91 3.67 -5.01 6.22
C TYR A 91 2.26 -5.48 6.56
N CYS A 92 1.95 -6.73 6.22
CA CYS A 92 0.74 -7.43 6.65
C CYS A 92 1.11 -8.82 7.18
N GLU A 93 0.31 -9.34 8.10
CA GLU A 93 0.51 -10.65 8.70
C GLU A 93 -0.82 -11.28 9.12
N ALA A 94 -0.94 -12.58 8.99
CA ALA A 94 -2.07 -13.36 9.47
C ALA A 94 -1.64 -14.72 10.03
N PHE A 95 -2.42 -15.19 11.00
CA PHE A 95 -2.46 -16.57 11.42
C PHE A 95 -3.31 -17.35 10.42
N VAL A 96 -2.74 -18.42 9.86
CA VAL A 96 -3.34 -19.31 8.87
C VAL A 96 -3.52 -20.74 9.39
N GLY A 97 -3.03 -21.03 10.60
CA GLY A 97 -3.12 -22.35 11.20
C GLY A 97 -2.22 -23.39 10.54
N ASN A 98 -2.40 -24.64 10.91
CA ASN A 98 -1.62 -25.74 10.37
C ASN A 98 -2.23 -26.29 9.09
N LEU A 99 -1.37 -26.51 8.11
CA LEU A 99 -1.72 -27.12 6.85
C LEU A 99 -0.97 -28.45 6.74
N TYR A 100 -1.69 -29.56 6.89
CA TYR A 100 -1.09 -30.91 6.92
C TYR A 100 -1.18 -31.64 5.56
N LEU A 101 -1.77 -30.98 4.57
CA LEU A 101 -1.86 -31.47 3.20
C LEU A 101 -0.62 -31.04 2.41
N PRO A 102 0.09 -31.98 1.74
CA PRO A 102 1.32 -31.67 1.00
C PRO A 102 1.09 -30.85 -0.28
N ASP A 103 -0.13 -30.88 -0.81
CA ASP A 103 -0.58 -30.19 -2.02
C ASP A 103 -1.23 -28.83 -1.72
N ALA A 104 -1.45 -28.51 -0.44
CA ALA A 104 -2.01 -27.23 -0.04
C ALA A 104 -0.86 -26.29 0.36
N THR A 105 -0.90 -25.05 -0.14
CA THR A 105 0.09 -24.01 0.19
C THR A 105 -0.59 -22.73 0.65
N ASN A 106 0.06 -22.01 1.58
CA ASN A 106 -0.39 -20.68 1.97
C ASN A 106 0.16 -19.63 0.99
N GLU A 107 -0.68 -18.69 0.59
CA GLU A 107 -0.34 -17.64 -0.36
C GLU A 107 -0.59 -16.26 0.23
N ILE A 108 0.35 -15.34 0.02
CA ILE A 108 0.25 -13.92 0.41
C ILE A 108 0.72 -13.06 -0.75
N VAL A 109 -0.16 -12.16 -1.21
CA VAL A 109 0.09 -11.35 -2.40
C VAL A 109 -0.32 -9.91 -2.15
N TRP A 110 0.58 -9.00 -2.51
CA TRP A 110 0.28 -7.58 -2.56
C TRP A 110 -0.18 -7.16 -3.95
N ASN A 111 -1.27 -6.38 -4.01
CA ASN A 111 -1.79 -5.81 -5.24
C ASN A 111 -2.10 -4.33 -5.03
N GLN A 112 -1.88 -3.51 -6.05
CA GLN A 112 -2.46 -2.18 -6.12
C GLN A 112 -3.89 -2.31 -6.65
N MET A 113 -4.82 -1.52 -6.11
CA MET A 113 -6.23 -1.59 -6.46
C MET A 113 -6.61 -0.38 -7.31
N PHE A 114 -7.00 -0.63 -8.56
CA PHE A 114 -7.55 0.37 -9.48
C PHE A 114 -8.98 -0.04 -9.83
N ASP A 115 -9.97 0.80 -9.54
CA ASP A 115 -11.40 0.51 -9.76
C ASP A 115 -11.81 -0.88 -9.25
N ASP A 116 -11.36 -1.25 -8.05
CA ASP A 116 -11.54 -2.57 -7.42
C ASP A 116 -10.93 -3.78 -8.15
N HIS A 117 -10.13 -3.56 -9.20
CA HIS A 117 -9.37 -4.59 -9.90
C HIS A 117 -7.92 -4.65 -9.37
N PRO A 118 -7.42 -5.85 -8.99
CA PRO A 118 -6.06 -6.01 -8.52
C PRO A 118 -5.08 -5.90 -9.69
N HIS A 119 -4.02 -5.11 -9.49
CA HIS A 119 -2.91 -4.97 -10.42
C HIS A 119 -1.60 -5.28 -9.70
N ASN A 120 -0.67 -5.89 -10.43
CA ASN A 120 0.68 -6.13 -9.94
C ASN A 120 1.37 -4.79 -9.66
N VAL A 121 2.07 -4.73 -8.53
CA VAL A 121 2.82 -3.53 -8.15
C VAL A 121 4.16 -3.53 -8.89
N SER A 122 4.26 -2.71 -9.94
CA SER A 122 5.52 -2.49 -10.67
C SER A 122 6.59 -1.89 -9.76
N ASP A 123 7.86 -2.10 -10.11
CA ASP A 123 9.02 -1.50 -9.42
C ASP A 123 9.06 -1.74 -7.92
N SER A 124 8.45 -2.84 -7.45
CA SER A 124 8.35 -3.18 -6.03
C SER A 124 9.06 -4.49 -5.71
N MET A 125 9.42 -4.64 -4.44
CA MET A 125 10.01 -5.86 -3.89
C MET A 125 9.10 -6.40 -2.79
N GLN A 126 8.58 -7.60 -3.02
CA GLN A 126 7.81 -8.34 -2.02
C GLN A 126 8.71 -9.38 -1.34
N VAL A 127 8.71 -9.40 0.00
CA VAL A 127 9.45 -10.37 0.81
C VAL A 127 8.51 -11.03 1.80
N ASN A 128 8.32 -12.34 1.66
CA ASN A 128 7.46 -13.13 2.54
C ASN A 128 8.23 -13.60 3.78
N VAL A 129 7.52 -13.64 4.91
CA VAL A 129 8.05 -14.06 6.22
C VAL A 129 7.11 -15.09 6.80
N THR A 130 7.66 -16.14 7.39
CA THR A 130 6.90 -17.19 8.07
C THR A 130 7.39 -17.35 9.50
N ARG A 131 6.48 -17.61 10.44
CA ARG A 131 6.75 -17.84 11.87
C ARG A 131 5.92 -19.02 12.36
N GLU A 132 6.25 -19.54 13.54
CA GLU A 132 5.52 -20.64 14.21
C GLU A 132 5.28 -21.82 13.27
N GLU A 133 6.36 -22.36 12.69
CA GLU A 133 6.32 -23.52 11.77
C GLU A 133 5.38 -23.34 10.56
N GLY A 134 5.15 -22.09 10.13
CA GLY A 134 4.30 -21.77 8.97
C GLY A 134 2.84 -21.47 9.32
N GLN A 135 2.48 -21.50 10.61
CA GLN A 135 1.15 -21.10 11.09
C GLN A 135 0.89 -19.60 10.98
N ILE A 136 1.94 -18.80 10.93
CA ILE A 136 1.85 -17.35 10.76
C ILE A 136 2.62 -16.99 9.51
N ILE A 137 1.95 -16.29 8.60
CA ILE A 137 2.56 -15.77 7.38
C ILE A 137 2.39 -14.26 7.30
N GLY A 138 3.45 -13.59 6.87
CA GLY A 138 3.48 -12.15 6.67
C GLY A 138 4.25 -11.78 5.41
N SER A 139 4.10 -10.53 4.98
CA SER A 139 4.78 -10.05 3.79
C SER A 139 5.06 -8.56 3.85
N TYR A 140 6.30 -8.20 3.53
CA TYR A 140 6.73 -6.83 3.31
C TYR A 140 6.59 -6.48 1.83
N LEU A 141 5.96 -5.35 1.53
CA LEU A 141 6.00 -4.72 0.21
C LEU A 141 6.86 -3.45 0.32
N SER A 142 7.96 -3.40 -0.42
CA SER A 142 8.82 -2.21 -0.50
C SER A 142 8.78 -1.62 -1.90
N ILE A 143 8.43 -0.34 -2.02
CA ILE A 143 8.41 0.39 -3.29
C ILE A 143 9.49 1.47 -3.22
N PRO A 144 10.67 1.26 -3.83
CA PRO A 144 11.69 2.29 -3.96
C PRO A 144 11.21 3.42 -4.87
N ASN A 145 11.62 4.65 -4.57
CA ASN A 145 11.43 5.82 -5.44
C ASN A 145 9.97 6.03 -5.90
N ILE A 146 9.10 6.41 -4.96
CA ILE A 146 7.68 6.67 -5.18
C ILE A 146 7.45 7.66 -6.32
N GLN A 147 6.40 7.40 -7.11
CA GLN A 147 5.97 8.16 -8.28
C GLN A 147 4.47 8.40 -8.17
N ALA A 148 3.94 9.33 -8.96
CA ALA A 148 2.50 9.65 -8.91
C ALA A 148 1.58 8.43 -9.12
N HIS A 149 1.97 7.48 -9.99
CA HIS A 149 1.18 6.27 -10.26
C HIS A 149 1.21 5.24 -9.11
N HIS A 150 2.17 5.35 -8.18
CA HIS A 150 2.25 4.49 -7.01
C HIS A 150 1.21 4.87 -5.94
N TYR A 151 0.64 6.08 -5.97
CA TYR A 151 -0.37 6.48 -5.00
C TYR A 151 -1.67 5.70 -5.19
N GLY A 152 -2.42 5.54 -4.10
CA GLY A 152 -3.71 4.86 -4.11
C GLY A 152 -3.78 3.70 -3.13
N ARG A 153 -4.79 2.84 -3.33
CA ARG A 153 -5.12 1.76 -2.42
C ARG A 153 -4.33 0.51 -2.76
N TYR A 154 -3.76 -0.13 -1.75
CA TYR A 154 -3.13 -1.43 -1.85
C TYR A 154 -3.92 -2.46 -1.05
N ARG A 155 -3.84 -3.71 -1.49
CA ARG A 155 -4.48 -4.86 -0.85
C ARG A 155 -3.46 -5.97 -0.66
N CYS A 156 -3.26 -6.37 0.59
CA CYS A 156 -2.63 -7.63 0.94
C CYS A 156 -3.71 -8.70 1.01
N GLN A 157 -3.64 -9.67 0.10
CA GLN A 157 -4.56 -10.80 0.02
C GLN A 157 -3.85 -12.06 0.54
N ILE A 158 -4.47 -12.72 1.52
CA ILE A 158 -3.95 -13.93 2.15
C ILE A 158 -4.94 -15.07 1.93
N VAL A 159 -4.43 -16.20 1.44
CA VAL A 159 -5.17 -17.44 1.21
C VAL A 159 -4.44 -18.56 1.92
N SER A 160 -5.17 -19.40 2.63
CA SER A 160 -4.58 -20.56 3.30
C SER A 160 -5.03 -21.85 2.63
N GLY A 161 -4.06 -22.64 2.18
CA GLY A 161 -4.29 -23.85 1.39
C GLY A 161 -5.23 -23.59 0.21
N ASN A 162 -6.16 -24.52 0.00
CA ASN A 162 -7.20 -24.42 -1.03
C ASN A 162 -8.50 -23.76 -0.51
N SER A 163 -8.41 -22.95 0.55
CA SER A 163 -9.59 -22.28 1.11
C SER A 163 -10.19 -21.30 0.10
N ALA A 164 -11.51 -21.37 -0.08
CA ALA A 164 -12.25 -20.39 -0.86
C ALA A 164 -12.29 -19.01 -0.18
N GLN A 165 -12.03 -18.95 1.13
CA GLN A 165 -12.09 -17.72 1.90
C GLN A 165 -10.74 -17.00 1.88
N LYS A 166 -10.76 -15.76 1.43
CA LYS A 166 -9.58 -14.89 1.33
C LYS A 166 -9.65 -13.80 2.38
N LEU A 167 -8.54 -13.55 3.07
CA LEU A 167 -8.39 -12.40 3.94
C LEU A 167 -7.80 -11.24 3.14
N ASN A 168 -8.54 -10.13 3.07
CA ASN A 168 -8.14 -8.93 2.35
C ASN A 168 -7.88 -7.78 3.32
N LEU A 169 -6.64 -7.31 3.37
CA LEU A 169 -6.22 -6.17 4.19
C LEU A 169 -5.87 -5.00 3.29
N SER A 170 -6.61 -3.89 3.42
CA SER A 170 -6.42 -2.71 2.57
C SER A 170 -5.64 -1.63 3.31
N VAL A 171 -4.84 -0.86 2.55
CA VAL A 171 -4.05 0.29 3.03
C VAL A 171 -4.00 1.37 1.96
N LEU A 172 -3.87 2.63 2.36
CA LEU A 172 -3.76 3.77 1.47
C LEU A 172 -2.33 4.36 1.47
N LEU A 173 -1.78 4.57 0.27
CA LEU A 173 -0.58 5.39 0.05
C LEU A 173 -1.00 6.75 -0.50
N SER A 174 -0.74 7.81 0.25
CA SER A 174 -1.10 9.19 -0.11
C SER A 174 0.13 10.07 -0.32
N PRO A 175 0.05 11.08 -1.20
CA PRO A 175 1.10 12.09 -1.32
C PRO A 175 1.13 13.00 -0.08
N VAL A 176 2.30 13.56 0.23
CA VAL A 176 2.39 14.67 1.19
C VAL A 176 1.61 15.86 0.66
N GLU A 177 0.62 16.32 1.43
CA GLU A 177 -0.07 17.57 1.14
C GLU A 177 0.91 18.73 1.34
N VAL A 178 1.46 19.24 0.24
CA VAL A 178 2.17 20.51 0.29
C VAL A 178 1.14 21.59 0.58
N THR A 179 1.24 22.23 1.75
CA THR A 179 0.50 23.46 2.00
C THR A 179 1.07 24.53 1.07
N ALA A 180 0.59 24.57 -0.17
CA ALA A 180 0.79 25.71 -1.04
C ALA A 180 0.25 26.94 -0.28
N MET A 181 1.07 27.99 -0.15
CA MET A 181 0.58 29.26 0.38
C MET A 181 -0.68 29.64 -0.40
N THR A 182 -1.81 29.75 0.29
CA THR A 182 -3.08 30.10 -0.38
C THR A 182 -2.95 31.49 -0.98
N ASP A 183 -3.62 31.76 -2.11
CA ASP A 183 -3.64 33.08 -2.74
C ASP A 183 -3.99 34.21 -1.75
N THR A 184 -4.81 33.89 -0.74
CA THR A 184 -5.14 34.81 0.35
C THR A 184 -3.94 35.19 1.21
N GLN A 185 -3.04 34.25 1.53
CA GLN A 185 -1.82 34.50 2.29
C GLN A 185 -0.81 35.31 1.47
N LEU A 186 -0.68 35.00 0.18
CA LEU A 186 0.17 35.76 -0.74
C LEU A 186 -0.35 37.20 -0.91
N SER A 187 -1.67 37.37 -1.10
CA SER A 187 -2.30 38.68 -1.19
C SER A 187 -2.15 39.50 0.09
N LEU A 188 -2.24 38.86 1.26
CA LEU A 188 -2.03 39.51 2.56
C LEU A 188 -0.58 39.99 2.71
N LEU A 189 0.39 39.15 2.33
CA LEU A 189 1.81 39.52 2.32
C LEU A 189 2.07 40.70 1.39
N VAL A 190 1.54 40.68 0.17
CA VAL A 190 1.68 41.79 -0.79
C VAL A 190 1.08 43.08 -0.22
N TYR A 191 -0.11 43.00 0.39
CA TYR A 191 -0.77 44.17 1.00
C TYR A 191 0.05 44.75 2.16
N VAL A 192 0.54 43.90 3.07
CA VAL A 192 1.38 44.32 4.20
C VAL A 192 2.66 45.02 3.72
N MET A 193 3.31 44.46 2.70
CA MET A 193 4.52 45.07 2.11
C MET A 193 4.22 46.41 1.43
N ALA A 194 3.10 46.54 0.73
CA ALA A 194 2.68 47.79 0.11
C ALA A 194 2.38 48.88 1.15
N VAL A 195 1.70 48.54 2.25
CA VAL A 195 1.41 49.47 3.35
C VAL A 195 2.70 49.93 4.03
N LEU A 196 3.65 49.01 4.29
CA LEU A 196 4.95 49.36 4.86
C LEU A 196 5.72 50.34 3.98
N LEU A 197 5.75 50.11 2.66
CA LEU A 197 6.38 51.04 1.72
C LEU A 197 5.70 52.41 1.71
N LEU A 198 4.36 52.44 1.78
CA LEU A 198 3.60 53.69 1.86
C LEU A 198 3.93 54.48 3.12
N VAL A 199 4.00 53.81 4.27
CA VAL A 199 4.39 54.45 5.54
C VAL A 199 5.81 55.00 5.46
N LEU A 200 6.75 54.26 4.87
CA LEU A 200 8.13 54.72 4.68
C LEU A 200 8.19 55.98 3.78
N VAL A 201 7.40 56.01 2.70
CA VAL A 201 7.31 57.19 1.82
C VAL A 201 6.70 58.38 2.56
N ILE A 202 5.61 58.18 3.31
CA ILE A 202 4.99 59.26 4.09
C ILE A 202 5.96 59.79 5.16
N MET A 203 6.66 58.91 5.86
CA MET A 203 7.70 59.29 6.82
C MET A 203 8.81 60.08 6.14
N PHE A 204 9.27 59.65 4.96
CA PHE A 204 10.29 60.37 4.20
C PHE A 204 9.81 61.76 3.76
N VAL A 205 8.59 61.87 3.23
CA VAL A 205 7.98 63.16 2.86
C VAL A 205 7.84 64.06 4.08
N TRP A 206 7.40 63.52 5.21
CA TRP A 206 7.28 64.27 6.46
C TRP A 206 8.64 64.76 6.97
N ILE A 207 9.69 63.92 6.88
CA ILE A 207 11.07 64.31 7.19
C ILE A 207 11.54 65.41 6.23
N CYS A 208 11.32 65.28 4.92
CA CYS A 208 11.66 66.33 3.95
C CYS A 208 10.92 67.63 4.25
N TRP A 209 9.65 67.55 4.60
CA TRP A 209 8.81 68.73 4.86
C TRP A 209 9.22 69.44 6.15
N THR A 210 9.51 68.71 7.22
CA THR A 210 10.04 69.25 8.48
C THR A 210 11.43 69.88 8.32
N VAL A 211 12.30 69.29 7.49
CA VAL A 211 13.58 69.89 7.12
C VAL A 211 13.37 71.18 6.31
N GLN A 212 12.43 71.21 5.36
CA GLN A 212 12.14 72.39 4.54
C GLN A 212 11.48 73.52 5.34
N GLN A 213 10.65 73.20 6.33
CA GLN A 213 10.13 74.18 7.29
C GLN A 213 11.27 74.79 8.12
N ARG A 214 12.25 73.98 8.56
CA ARG A 214 13.45 74.48 9.25
C ARG A 214 14.34 75.35 8.37
N THR A 215 14.44 75.09 7.07
CA THR A 215 15.22 75.93 6.15
C THR A 215 14.49 77.23 5.79
N ASN A 216 13.16 77.22 5.65
CA ASN A 216 12.36 78.43 5.46
C ASN A 216 12.34 79.32 6.70
N SER A 217 12.20 78.76 7.91
CA SER A 217 12.33 79.51 9.17
C SER A 217 13.73 80.15 9.32
N LYS A 218 14.80 79.48 8.86
CA LYS A 218 16.13 80.10 8.78
C LYS A 218 16.25 81.22 7.74
N LYS A 219 15.42 81.23 6.69
CA LYS A 219 15.37 82.29 5.67
C LYS A 219 14.65 83.53 6.20
N ASP A 220 13.56 83.36 6.93
CA ASP A 220 12.83 84.46 7.59
C ASP A 220 13.69 85.13 8.68
N ASN A 221 14.47 84.35 9.44
CA ASN A 221 15.40 84.88 10.44
C ASN A 221 16.60 85.64 9.82
N ARG A 222 16.83 85.49 8.50
CA ARG A 222 17.93 86.16 7.78
C ARG A 222 17.50 87.46 7.10
N CYS A 223 16.20 87.66 6.85
CA CYS A 223 15.65 88.92 6.31
C CYS A 223 15.28 89.95 7.38
N SER A 224 15.06 89.56 8.65
CA SER A 224 14.84 90.53 9.74
C SER A 224 16.13 91.14 10.30
N ALA A 225 17.30 90.52 10.09
CA ALA A 225 18.56 91.04 10.62
C ALA A 225 19.22 92.13 9.76
N GLN A 226 18.60 92.54 8.64
CA GLN A 226 19.22 93.46 7.68
C GLN A 226 18.53 94.84 7.59
N PHE A 227 17.60 95.15 8.51
CA PHE A 227 16.84 96.42 8.51
C PHE A 227 17.05 97.30 9.75
N ILE A 228 18.06 97.03 10.59
CA ILE A 228 18.48 97.93 11.69
C ILE A 228 19.94 98.34 11.47
N ALA A 229 20.20 99.10 10.41
CA ALA A 229 21.42 99.88 10.25
C ALA A 229 21.11 101.04 9.29
N ASN A 230 20.82 102.21 9.88
CA ASN A 230 21.07 103.57 9.37
C ASN A 230 19.92 104.50 9.75
N ASN A 231 20.11 105.23 10.85
CA ASN A 231 19.79 106.66 10.95
C ASN A 231 20.24 107.17 12.33
N GLU A 232 21.53 107.48 12.44
CA GLU A 232 22.03 108.45 13.42
C GLU A 232 23.39 108.97 12.94
N HIS A 233 23.35 110.03 12.14
CA HIS A 233 24.37 111.11 12.08
C HIS A 233 23.94 112.14 11.03
N GLU A 234 23.25 113.20 11.47
CA GLU A 234 23.50 114.55 10.97
C GLU A 234 22.91 115.64 11.88
N ASN A 235 23.84 116.43 12.44
CA ASN A 235 23.79 117.86 12.74
C ASN A 235 23.34 118.41 14.12
N VAL A 236 24.32 119.14 14.69
CA VAL A 236 24.38 120.14 15.79
C VAL A 236 24.58 119.63 17.21
#